data_AF-A0A7W1EGV3-F1
#
_entry.id   AF-A0A7W1EGV3-F1
#
_cell.length_a   1.000
_cell.length_b   1.000
_cell.length_c   1.000
_cell.angle_alpha   90.00
_cell.angle_beta   90.00
_cell.angle_gamma   90.00
#
_symmetry.space_group_name_H-M   'P 1'
#
loop_
_entity.id
_entity.type
_entity.pdbx_description
1 polymer ?
#
loop_
_entity_poly.entity_id
_entity_poly.type
_entity_poly.pdbx_seq_one_letter_code
_entity_poly.pdbx_strand_id
1 'polypeptide(L)' 'MKKILLTAAIAGLSMVSCKKDRNCTCTDSDSTGGAAYVSTTTIVKSTKAQAKANCVSTKYTDGGVTFTSNCVLN' A
#
# COMPACT_ATOMS: atom_id res chain seq x y z
N MET A 1 13.17 -37.93 -39.35
CA MET A 1 13.89 -37.38 -38.19
C MET A 1 13.27 -36.04 -37.80
N LYS A 2 12.44 -36.02 -36.75
CA LYS A 2 11.76 -34.81 -36.24
C LYS A 2 12.69 -34.13 -35.22
N LYS A 3 13.28 -32.99 -35.56
CA LYS A 3 13.98 -32.14 -34.59
C LYS A 3 13.02 -31.01 -34.20
N ILE A 4 12.34 -31.22 -33.08
CA ILE A 4 11.46 -30.24 -32.45
C ILE A 4 12.36 -29.11 -31.94
N LEU A 5 12.26 -27.96 -32.58
CA LEU A 5 12.82 -26.71 -32.08
C LEU A 5 12.01 -26.29 -30.85
N LEU A 6 12.40 -26.78 -29.67
CA LEU A 6 12.08 -26.12 -28.41
C LEU A 6 12.91 -24.84 -28.32
N THR A 7 12.52 -23.83 -29.11
CA THR A 7 12.87 -22.46 -28.77
C THR A 7 12.12 -22.13 -27.50
N ALA A 8 12.85 -22.23 -26.39
CA ALA A 8 12.48 -21.67 -25.10
C ALA A 8 12.02 -20.23 -25.33
N ALA A 9 10.70 -20.04 -25.39
CA ALA A 9 10.09 -18.77 -25.08
C ALA A 9 10.41 -18.55 -23.61
N ILE A 10 11.53 -17.88 -23.36
CA ILE A 10 11.87 -17.28 -22.10
C ILE A 10 10.69 -16.35 -21.81
N ALA A 11 9.70 -16.89 -21.10
CA ALA A 11 8.69 -16.11 -20.41
C ALA A 11 9.38 -15.39 -19.24
N GLY A 12 10.42 -14.63 -19.55
CA GLY A 12 10.90 -13.51 -18.76
C GLY A 12 9.97 -12.33 -18.97
N LEU A 13 8.65 -12.56 -18.99
CA LEU A 13 7.67 -11.50 -18.86
C LEU A 13 7.73 -11.02 -17.42
N SER A 14 8.61 -10.05 -17.23
CA SER A 14 8.36 -8.90 -16.39
C SER A 14 7.99 -9.22 -14.94
N MET A 15 9.02 -9.45 -14.11
CA MET A 15 9.01 -8.91 -12.74
C MET A 15 9.15 -7.37 -12.76
N VAL A 16 8.66 -6.68 -13.81
CA VAL A 16 8.49 -5.24 -13.78
C VAL A 16 7.39 -5.05 -12.76
N SER A 17 7.77 -4.74 -11.53
CA SER A 17 6.84 -4.37 -10.49
C SER A 17 6.06 -3.17 -11.04
N CYS A 18 4.89 -3.41 -11.61
CA CYS A 18 4.11 -2.39 -12.32
C CYS A 18 3.82 -1.28 -11.33
N LYS A 19 4.56 -0.18 -11.49
CA LYS A 19 4.34 1.06 -10.76
C LYS A 19 3.01 1.60 -11.22
N LYS A 20 2.08 1.73 -10.29
CA LYS A 20 0.80 2.38 -10.52
C LYS A 20 0.43 3.21 -9.32
N ASP A 21 -0.58 4.04 -9.49
CA ASP A 21 -1.11 4.84 -8.42
C ASP A 21 -1.88 3.92 -7.46
N ARG A 22 -1.69 4.15 -6.17
CA ARG A 22 -2.30 3.38 -5.08
C ARG A 22 -2.89 4.34 -4.07
N ASN A 23 -4.06 4.04 -3.54
CA ASN A 23 -4.70 4.92 -2.57
C ASN A 23 -4.44 4.39 -1.17
N CYS A 24 -3.94 5.24 -0.29
CA CYS A 24 -3.83 4.97 1.13
C CYS A 24 -4.96 5.73 1.82
N THR A 25 -5.89 5.02 2.43
CA THR A 25 -7.01 5.63 3.17
C THR A 25 -6.73 5.47 4.65
N CYS A 26 -6.68 6.59 5.38
CA CYS A 26 -6.43 6.60 6.81
C CYS A 26 -7.68 7.06 7.56
N THR A 27 -8.00 6.34 8.62
CA THR A 27 -9.04 6.71 9.58
C THR A 27 -8.37 7.14 10.88
N ASP A 28 -8.51 8.41 11.21
CA ASP A 28 -8.02 9.01 12.43
C ASP A 28 -9.10 8.98 13.50
N SER A 29 -8.76 8.49 14.69
CA SER A 29 -9.64 8.45 15.85
C SER A 29 -8.86 8.71 17.14
N ASP A 30 -9.59 9.06 18.20
CA ASP A 30 -9.05 9.20 19.54
C ASP A 30 -9.76 8.27 20.53
N SER A 31 -9.12 8.04 21.67
CA SER A 31 -9.66 7.20 22.74
C SER A 31 -10.78 7.85 23.55
N THR A 32 -11.11 9.12 23.26
CA THR A 32 -12.23 9.82 23.93
C THR A 32 -13.57 9.56 23.25
N GLY A 33 -13.56 8.86 22.11
CA GLY A 33 -14.78 8.52 21.37
C GLY A 33 -15.28 9.65 20.48
N GLY A 34 -14.40 10.60 20.13
CA GLY A 34 -14.70 11.64 19.15
C GLY A 34 -15.04 11.09 17.76
N ALA A 35 -15.58 11.95 16.90
CA ALA A 35 -15.88 11.59 15.53
C ALA A 35 -14.58 11.23 14.77
N ALA A 36 -14.56 10.06 14.14
CA ALA A 36 -13.43 9.64 13.33
C ALA A 36 -13.37 10.43 12.02
N TYR A 37 -12.17 10.83 11.62
CA TYR A 37 -11.90 11.52 10.36
C TYR A 37 -11.30 10.53 9.36
N VAL A 38 -11.73 10.60 8.09
CA VAL A 38 -11.19 9.75 7.02
C VAL A 38 -10.49 10.61 5.98
N SER A 39 -9.23 10.31 5.70
CA SER A 39 -8.45 10.91 4.63
C SER A 39 -8.01 9.87 3.62
N THR A 40 -7.84 10.27 2.36
CA THR A 40 -7.27 9.41 1.31
C THR A 40 -6.15 10.14 0.60
N THR A 41 -4.98 9.50 0.52
CA THR A 41 -3.79 10.01 -0.16
C THR A 41 -3.39 9.05 -1.28
N THR A 42 -3.11 9.59 -2.46
CA THR A 42 -2.63 8.79 -3.61
C THR A 42 -1.11 8.74 -3.64
N ILE A 43 -0.56 7.53 -3.56
CA ILE A 43 0.87 7.25 -3.71
C ILE A 43 1.14 6.95 -5.19
N VAL A 44 1.60 7.96 -5.91
CA VAL A 44 1.78 7.91 -7.36
C VAL A 44 2.92 6.98 -7.80
N LYS A 45 2.74 6.32 -8.94
CA LYS A 45 3.75 5.49 -9.63
C LYS A 45 4.57 4.61 -8.67
N SER A 46 3.88 3.91 -7.78
CA SER A 46 4.50 3.12 -6.73
C SER A 46 4.31 1.62 -6.96
N THR A 47 5.32 0.85 -6.55
CA THR A 47 5.14 -0.61 -6.44
C THR A 47 4.31 -0.90 -5.21
N LYS A 48 3.64 -2.06 -5.13
CA LYS A 48 2.86 -2.43 -3.93
C LYS A 48 3.71 -2.38 -2.65
N ALA A 49 4.97 -2.81 -2.73
CA ALA A 49 5.91 -2.77 -1.61
C ALA A 49 6.24 -1.34 -1.17
N GLN A 50 6.54 -0.44 -2.12
CA GLN A 50 6.77 0.98 -1.81
C GLN A 50 5.51 1.65 -1.25
N ALA A 51 4.35 1.38 -1.83
CA ALA A 51 3.09 1.94 -1.36
C ALA A 51 2.78 1.48 0.07
N LYS A 52 3.05 0.21 0.40
CA LYS A 52 2.91 -0.31 1.76
C LYS A 52 3.89 0.34 2.74
N ALA A 53 5.12 0.61 2.32
CA ALA A 53 6.11 1.31 3.16
C ALA A 53 5.73 2.77 3.44
N ASN A 54 4.93 3.39 2.57
CA ASN A 54 4.47 4.78 2.71
C ASN A 54 3.05 4.91 3.28
N CYS A 55 2.26 3.82 3.35
CA CYS A 55 0.92 3.79 3.93
C CYS A 55 0.99 3.17 5.33
N VAL A 56 1.39 3.99 6.32
CA VAL A 56 1.74 3.52 7.66
C VAL A 56 0.72 4.02 8.68
N SER A 57 0.17 3.09 9.46
CA SER A 57 -0.67 3.42 10.61
C SER A 57 0.18 3.92 11.77
N THR A 58 -0.27 4.95 12.47
CA THR A 58 0.40 5.51 13.65
C THR A 58 -0.50 5.44 14.88
N LYS A 59 0.14 5.41 16.05
CA LYS A 59 -0.53 5.54 17.33
C LYS A 59 0.38 6.30 18.27
N TYR A 60 -0.16 7.31 18.93
CA TYR A 60 0.55 8.07 19.95
C TYR A 60 -0.39 8.46 21.08
N THR A 61 0.19 8.83 22.21
CA THR A 61 -0.55 9.26 23.39
C THR A 61 -0.04 10.63 23.81
N ASP A 62 -0.96 11.57 23.97
CA ASP A 62 -0.70 12.93 24.45
C ASP A 62 -1.76 13.27 25.50
N GLY A 63 -1.36 13.81 26.65
CA GLY A 63 -2.29 14.24 27.70
C GLY A 63 -3.23 13.15 28.23
N GLY A 64 -2.88 11.86 28.11
CA GLY A 64 -3.73 10.73 28.49
C GLY A 64 -4.76 10.32 27.43
N VAL A 65 -4.80 11.00 26.28
CA VAL A 65 -5.61 10.63 25.12
C VAL A 65 -4.75 9.86 24.13
N THR A 66 -5.24 8.71 23.68
CA THR A 66 -4.60 7.93 22.62
C THR A 66 -5.19 8.29 21.28
N PHE A 67 -4.35 8.77 20.36
CA PHE A 67 -4.69 9.03 18.98
C PHE A 67 -4.22 7.86 18.13
N THR A 68 -5.10 7.37 17.26
CA THR A 68 -4.84 6.26 16.34
C THR A 68 -5.13 6.71 14.92
N SER A 69 -4.16 6.60 14.03
CA SER A 69 -4.34 6.73 12.60
C SER A 69 -4.22 5.34 11.97
N ASN A 70 -5.32 4.78 11.49
CA ASN A 70 -5.33 3.47 10.86
C ASN A 70 -5.40 3.59 9.34
N CYS A 71 -4.30 3.26 8.67
CA CYS A 71 -4.14 3.39 7.23
C CYS A 71 -4.25 2.05 6.51
N VAL A 72 -5.06 2.01 5.45
CA VAL A 72 -5.29 0.85 4.60
C VAL A 72 -4.92 1.19 3.15
N LEU A 73 -4.08 0.33 2.55
CA LEU A 73 -3.69 0.44 1.15
C LEU A 73 -4.72 -0.23 0.24
N ASN A 74 -5.27 0.55 -0.69
CA ASN A 74 -6.25 0.18 -1.72
C ASN A 74 -5.61 0.16 -3.13
#